data_AF-A0A9W6WLR3-F1
#
_entry.id   AF-A0A9W6WLR3-F1
#
_cell.length_a   1.000
_cell.length_b   1.000
_cell.length_c   1.000
_cell.angle_alpha   90.00
_cell.angle_beta   90.00
_cell.angle_gamma   90.00
#
_symmetry.space_group_name_H-M   'P 1'
#
loop_
_entity.id
_entity.type
_entity.pdbx_description
1 polymer ?
#
loop_
_entity_poly.entity_id
_entity_poly.type
_entity_poly.pdbx_seq_one_letter_code
_entity_poly.pdbx_strand_id
1 'polypeptide(L)'
;MNSIEAKVVYKSLNSCLVNLPNKLVNFLYQGNILTQNVVVELSFKSPSTSGSSRSGSNTNRKNSTSKVYTGWTGHTSSVNLPSTNSVSNDENIIEIDPQFASANDLTENKKIGN
;
A
#
# COMPACT_ATOMS: atom_id res chain seq x y z
N MET A 1 -10.61 -13.07 -2.91
CA MET A 1 -9.61 -12.26 -2.21
C MET A 1 -10.21 -10.87 -1.99
N ASN A 2 -10.34 -10.41 -0.76
CA ASN A 2 -10.89 -9.08 -0.49
C ASN A 2 -9.81 -8.04 -0.80
N SER A 3 -9.89 -7.42 -1.98
CA SER A 3 -9.04 -6.31 -2.38
C SER A 3 -9.80 -4.99 -2.23
N ILE A 4 -9.09 -3.94 -1.86
CA ILE A 4 -9.62 -2.58 -1.80
C ILE A 4 -8.59 -1.63 -2.39
N GLU A 5 -9.07 -0.58 -3.05
CA GLU A 5 -8.24 0.57 -3.38
C GLU A 5 -7.96 1.38 -2.11
N ALA A 6 -6.71 1.78 -1.93
CA ALA A 6 -6.27 2.59 -0.80
C ALA A 6 -5.24 3.64 -1.22
N LYS A 7 -5.24 4.78 -0.54
CA LYS A 7 -4.22 5.82 -0.67
C LYS A 7 -3.07 5.56 0.29
N VAL A 8 -1.84 5.62 -0.22
CA VAL A 8 -0.61 5.49 0.58
C VAL A 8 -0.38 6.78 1.37
N VAL A 9 -0.21 6.66 2.69
CA VAL A 9 0.16 7.77 3.56
C VAL A 9 1.39 7.39 4.37
N TYR A 10 2.33 8.32 4.49
CA TYR A 10 3.54 8.09 5.24
C TYR A 10 3.32 8.30 6.74
N LYS A 11 3.85 7.38 7.54
CA LYS A 11 3.83 7.43 9.00
C LYS A 11 5.09 6.81 9.53
N SER A 12 5.75 7.46 10.50
CA SER A 12 6.96 6.92 11.12
C SER A 12 6.62 5.71 11.99
N LEU A 13 6.54 4.53 11.36
CA LEU A 13 6.22 3.26 12.02
C LEU A 13 7.49 2.57 12.53
N ASN A 14 8.67 2.94 12.01
CA ASN A 14 9.95 2.29 12.31
C ASN A 14 9.90 0.77 12.09
N SER A 15 9.09 0.32 11.12
CA SER A 15 8.91 -1.09 10.77
C SER A 15 8.55 -1.23 9.29
N CYS A 16 8.69 -2.45 8.74
CA CYS A 16 8.25 -2.77 7.38
C CYS A 16 6.77 -3.18 7.30
N LEU A 17 6.04 -3.11 8.42
CA LEU A 17 4.63 -3.46 8.50
C LEU A 17 3.76 -2.26 8.10
N VAL A 18 2.51 -2.55 7.74
CA VAL A 18 1.52 -1.51 7.38
C VAL A 18 0.37 -1.45 8.38
N ASN A 19 -0.21 -0.26 8.56
CA ASN A 19 -1.54 -0.15 9.17
C ASN A 19 -2.59 -0.25 8.07
N LEU A 20 -3.69 -0.94 8.35
CA LEU A 20 -4.70 -1.26 7.35
C LEU A 20 -5.94 -0.35 7.46
N PRO A 21 -6.64 -0.09 6.35
CA PRO A 21 -7.96 0.54 6.38
C PRO A 21 -8.94 -0.21 7.30
N ASN A 22 -9.79 0.54 8.00
CA ASN A 22 -10.78 0.00 8.96
C ASN A 22 -11.63 -1.14 8.35
N LYS A 23 -11.98 -1.04 7.07
CA LYS A 23 -12.74 -2.07 6.35
C LYS A 23 -12.06 -3.45 6.35
N LEU A 24 -10.75 -3.50 6.12
CA LEU A 24 -9.99 -4.75 6.16
C LEU A 24 -9.80 -5.24 7.59
N VAL A 25 -9.50 -4.32 8.52
CA VAL A 25 -9.32 -4.68 9.93
C VAL A 25 -10.58 -5.29 10.52
N ASN A 26 -11.76 -4.71 10.27
CA ASN A 26 -13.04 -5.27 10.70
C ASN A 26 -13.29 -6.66 10.12
N PHE A 27 -12.94 -6.88 8.85
CA PHE A 27 -13.04 -8.21 8.22
C PHE A 27 -12.13 -9.23 8.92
N LEU A 28 -10.89 -8.86 9.23
CA LEU A 28 -9.94 -9.73 9.91
C LEU A 28 -10.40 -10.09 11.33
N TYR A 29 -10.93 -9.11 12.08
CA TYR A 29 -11.48 -9.35 13.41
C TYR A 29 -12.73 -10.23 13.39
N GLN A 30 -13.66 -9.97 12.46
CA GLN A 30 -14.86 -10.81 12.29
C GLN A 30 -14.49 -12.27 11.94
N GLY A 31 -13.38 -12.47 11.23
CA GLY A 31 -12.84 -13.78 10.91
C GLY A 31 -12.01 -14.44 12.02
N ASN A 32 -11.84 -13.81 13.20
CA ASN A 32 -10.91 -14.25 14.26
C ASN A 32 -9.49 -14.53 13.74
N ILE A 33 -9.02 -13.75 12.76
CA ILE A 33 -7.71 -13.95 12.14
C ILE A 33 -6.64 -13.22 12.96
N LEU A 34 -5.67 -13.98 13.47
CA LEU A 34 -4.52 -13.41 14.19
C LEU A 34 -3.64 -12.59 13.23
N THR A 35 -3.08 -11.49 13.75
CA THR A 35 -2.22 -10.59 12.98
C THR A 35 -1.07 -11.31 12.26
N GLN A 36 -0.46 -12.29 12.94
CA GLN A 36 0.66 -13.08 12.44
C GLN A 36 0.32 -13.95 11.23
N ASN A 37 -0.97 -14.25 11.01
CA ASN A 37 -1.43 -15.12 9.93
C ASN A 37 -1.83 -14.35 8.67
N VAL A 38 -1.53 -13.05 8.59
CA VAL A 38 -1.97 -12.17 7.50
C VAL A 38 -0.76 -11.67 6.72
N VAL A 39 -0.77 -11.95 5.42
CA VAL A 39 0.11 -11.32 4.44
C VAL A 39 -0.73 -10.39 3.56
N VAL A 40 -0.25 -9.17 3.38
CA VAL A 40 -0.86 -8.11 2.59
C VAL A 40 -0.13 -8.02 1.27
N GLU A 41 -0.86 -8.16 0.16
CA GLU A 41 -0.35 -7.86 -1.19
C GLU A 41 -0.69 -6.41 -1.55
N LEU A 42 0.33 -5.59 -1.78
CA LEU A 42 0.22 -4.25 -2.33
C LEU A 42 0.46 -4.31 -3.83
N SER A 43 -0.59 -4.09 -4.62
CA SER A 43 -0.51 -4.03 -6.08
C SER A 43 -0.57 -2.59 -6.56
N PHE A 44 0.38 -2.17 -7.40
CA PHE A 44 0.42 -0.82 -7.96
C PHE A 44 1.14 -0.80 -9.31
N LYS A 45 0.85 0.22 -10.13
CA LYS A 45 1.61 0.46 -11.36
C LYS A 45 2.92 1.15 -11.01
N SER A 46 4.05 0.51 -11.31
CA SER A 46 5.35 1.18 -11.19
C SER A 46 5.53 2.15 -12.36
N PRO A 47 6.04 3.37 -12.13
CA PRO A 47 6.45 4.23 -13.22
C PRO A 47 7.54 3.52 -14.01
N SER A 48 7.32 3.29 -15.31
CA SER A 48 8.33 2.66 -16.16
C SER A 48 9.62 3.48 -16.10
N THR A 49 10.72 2.89 -15.60
CA THR A 49 12.02 3.55 -15.59
C THR A 49 12.51 3.70 -17.03
N SER A 50 12.25 4.84 -17.64
CA SER A 50 12.81 5.24 -18.93
C SER A 50 14.29 5.58 -18.76
N GLY A 51 15.18 4.60 -18.64
CA GLY A 51 16.61 4.91 -18.50
C GLY A 51 17.55 3.74 -18.21
N SER A 52 17.82 2.92 -19.22
CA SER A 52 19.15 2.38 -19.56
C SER A 52 18.99 1.27 -20.59
N SER A 53 19.16 1.63 -21.86
CA SER A 53 19.47 0.68 -22.92
C SER A 53 20.80 -0.01 -22.61
N ARG A 54 20.75 -1.22 -22.04
CA ARG A 54 21.78 -2.23 -22.27
C ARG A 54 21.15 -3.31 -23.15
N SER A 55 21.77 -3.46 -24.31
CA SER A 55 21.38 -4.30 -25.44
C SER A 55 21.00 -5.72 -25.01
N GLY A 56 19.87 -6.22 -25.53
CA GLY A 56 19.53 -7.65 -25.48
C GLY A 56 18.05 -7.96 -25.28
N SER A 57 17.31 -8.07 -26.39
CA SER A 57 16.09 -8.86 -26.56
C SER A 57 14.75 -8.37 -25.96
N ASN A 58 14.00 -7.66 -26.81
CA ASN A 58 12.57 -7.83 -27.13
C ASN A 58 11.48 -7.92 -26.03
N THR A 59 10.62 -6.88 -26.09
CA THR A 59 9.14 -6.93 -26.13
C THR A 59 8.36 -7.38 -24.89
N ASN A 60 8.15 -6.46 -23.94
CA ASN A 60 6.85 -6.17 -23.31
C ASN A 60 6.97 -5.04 -22.28
N ARG A 61 7.16 -3.78 -22.73
CA ARG A 61 6.99 -2.60 -21.85
C ARG A 61 5.51 -2.23 -21.71
N LYS A 62 4.68 -3.21 -21.35
CA LYS A 62 3.31 -2.98 -20.88
C LYS A 62 3.41 -2.64 -19.40
N ASN A 63 2.74 -1.57 -18.96
CA ASN A 63 2.38 -1.27 -17.56
C ASN A 63 2.52 -2.48 -16.64
N SER A 64 3.71 -2.72 -16.09
CA SER A 64 3.94 -3.88 -15.23
C SER A 64 3.35 -3.54 -13.87
N THR A 65 2.33 -4.29 -13.47
CA THR A 65 1.81 -4.22 -12.10
C THR A 65 2.91 -4.74 -11.18
N SER A 66 3.47 -3.84 -10.38
CA SER A 66 4.39 -4.18 -9.30
C SER A 66 3.60 -4.67 -8.10
N LYS A 67 4.20 -5.63 -7.38
CA LYS A 67 3.61 -6.25 -6.20
C LYS A 67 4.61 -6.25 -5.05
N VAL A 68 4.15 -5.88 -3.87
CA VAL A 68 4.92 -5.94 -2.62
C VAL A 68 4.12 -6.74 -1.61
N TYR A 69 4.78 -7.67 -0.91
CA TYR A 69 4.16 -8.49 0.11
C TYR A 69 4.71 -8.08 1.47
N THR A 70 3.82 -7.79 2.43
CA THR A 70 4.21 -7.40 3.78
C THR A 70 3.20 -7.87 4.81
N GLY A 71 3.57 -7.84 6.09
CA GLY A 71 2.65 -8.02 7.21
C GLY A 71 1.95 -6.72 7.58
N TRP A 72 1.00 -6.80 8.51
CA TRP A 72 0.34 -5.64 9.08
C TRP A 72 0.62 -5.55 10.58
N THR A 73 0.49 -4.35 11.14
CA THR A 73 0.84 -4.06 12.54
C THR A 73 -0.20 -4.54 13.55
N GLY A 74 -1.38 -4.96 13.11
CA GLY A 74 -2.55 -5.16 13.99
C GLY A 74 -3.37 -3.89 14.24
N HIS A 75 -2.93 -2.72 13.73
CA HIS A 75 -3.61 -1.44 13.95
C HIS A 75 -4.38 -0.98 12.71
N THR A 76 -5.46 -0.24 12.97
CA THR A 76 -6.17 0.53 11.94
C THR A 76 -5.38 1.77 11.55
N SER A 77 -5.41 2.13 10.27
CA SER A 77 -4.90 3.41 9.79
C SER A 77 -5.66 4.57 10.45
N SER A 78 -4.93 5.60 10.88
CA SER A 78 -5.52 6.77 11.54
C SER A 78 -5.99 7.78 10.50
N VAL A 79 -7.26 8.20 10.58
CA VAL A 79 -7.79 9.31 9.80
C VAL A 79 -7.39 10.62 10.48
N ASN A 80 -6.11 10.97 10.44
CA ASN A 80 -5.66 12.26 10.99
C ASN A 80 -4.96 13.06 9.90
N LEU A 81 -5.73 13.41 8.87
CA LEU A 81 -5.35 14.49 7.97
C LEU A 81 -5.78 15.82 8.62
N PRO A 82 -4.91 16.85 8.68
CA PRO A 82 -5.34 18.16 9.12
C PRO A 82 -6.48 18.63 8.23
N SER A 83 -7.58 19.04 8.87
CA SER A 83 -8.86 19.37 8.26
C SER A 83 -8.81 20.67 7.43
N THR A 84 -8.15 20.64 6.28
CA THR A 84 -8.28 21.70 5.29
C THR A 84 -8.51 21.07 3.93
N ASN A 85 -9.78 21.13 3.53
CA ASN A 85 -10.36 20.75 2.23
C ASN A 85 -10.62 19.25 1.99
N SER A 86 -11.89 18.90 2.17
CA SER A 86 -12.61 17.87 1.40
C SER A 86 -11.93 16.50 1.29
N VAL A 87 -11.69 15.85 2.43
CA VAL A 87 -11.42 14.41 2.44
C VAL A 87 -12.69 13.72 2.94
N SER A 88 -13.39 13.08 2.02
CA SER A 88 -14.48 12.15 2.31
C SER A 88 -14.05 11.18 3.40
N ASN A 89 -14.84 11.05 4.46
CA ASN A 89 -14.64 10.12 5.59
C ASN A 89 -14.48 8.63 5.18
N ASP A 90 -14.64 8.32 3.89
CA ASP A 90 -14.57 6.98 3.30
C ASP A 90 -13.26 6.67 2.54
N GLU A 91 -12.25 7.55 2.58
CA GLU A 91 -11.00 7.24 1.89
C GLU A 91 -10.22 6.16 2.64
N ASN A 92 -10.11 4.97 2.03
CA ASN A 92 -9.29 3.89 2.55
C ASN A 92 -7.81 4.34 2.51
N ILE A 93 -7.19 4.43 3.68
CA ILE A 93 -5.78 4.84 3.81
C ILE A 93 -4.95 3.64 4.29
N ILE A 94 -3.81 3.43 3.66
CA ILE A 94 -2.77 2.53 4.15
C ILE A 94 -1.62 3.37 4.68
N GLU A 95 -1.29 3.20 5.95
CA GLU A 95 -0.12 3.87 6.54
C GLU A 95 1.09 2.97 6.44
N ILE A 96 2.20 3.53 5.97
CA ILE A 96 3.44 2.82 5.70
C ILE A 96 4.63 3.67 6.14
N ASP A 97 5.70 3.02 6.59
CA ASP A 97 6.93 3.73 6.89
C ASP A 97 7.55 4.34 5.61
N PRO A 98 7.97 5.63 5.63
CA PRO A 98 8.56 6.27 4.46
C PRO A 98 9.77 5.50 3.90
N GLN A 99 10.61 4.93 4.76
CA GLN A 99 11.80 4.20 4.33
C GLN A 99 11.41 2.90 3.63
N PHE A 100 10.46 2.16 4.20
CA PHE A 100 9.95 0.94 3.59
C PHE A 100 9.23 1.23 2.27
N ALA A 101 8.43 2.30 2.20
CA ALA A 101 7.74 2.71 0.98
C ALA A 101 8.72 3.10 -0.13
N SER A 102 9.71 3.94 0.18
CA SER A 102 10.72 4.39 -0.79
C SER A 102 11.57 3.24 -1.32
N ALA A 103 11.90 2.24 -0.50
CA ALA A 103 12.64 1.06 -0.93
C ALA A 103 11.86 0.18 -1.93
N ASN A 104 10.54 0.37 -2.02
CA ASN A 104 9.63 -0.41 -2.85
C ASN A 104 8.89 0.44 -3.90
N ASP A 105 9.40 1.64 -4.25
CA ASP A 105 8.80 2.54 -5.24
C ASP A 105 7.34 2.95 -4.93
N LEU A 106 6.96 2.94 -3.65
CA LEU A 106 5.67 3.42 -3.17
C LEU A 106 5.79 4.90 -2.77
N THR A 107 5.01 5.74 -3.45
CA THR A 107 5.01 7.19 -3.23
C THR A 107 3.81 7.61 -2.37
N GLU A 108 4.00 8.62 -1.54
CA GLU A 108 2.92 9.21 -0.75
C GLU A 108 1.77 9.73 -1.65
N ASN A 109 0.55 9.69 -1.13
CA ASN A 109 -0.70 10.09 -1.79
C ASN A 109 -1.05 9.32 -3.08
N LYS A 110 -0.30 8.27 -3.42
CA LYS A 110 -0.61 7.39 -4.54
C LYS A 110 -1.71 6.41 -4.17
N LYS A 111 -2.66 6.21 -5.08
CA LYS A 111 -3.67 5.15 -4.98
C LYS A 111 -3.09 3.83 -5.46
N ILE A 112 -3.30 2.78 -4.67
CA ILE A 112 -2.87 1.42 -4.93
C ILE A 112 -4.06 0.46 -4.70
N GLY A 113 -3.97 -0.75 -5.21
CA GLY A 113 -5.10 -1.69 -5.31
C GLY A 113 -5.46 -1.99 -6.76
N ASN A 114 -6.13 -3.13 -6.98
CA ASN A 114 -6.64 -3.55 -8.29
C ASN A 114 -8.15 -3.40 -8.35
#